data_AF-A0AAJ1T4U9-F1
#
_entry.id   AF-A0AAJ1T4U9-F1
#
_cell.length_a   1.000
_cell.length_b   1.000
_cell.length_c   1.000
_cell.angle_alpha   90.00
_cell.angle_beta   90.00
_cell.angle_gamma   90.00
#
_symmetry.space_group_name_H-M   'P 1'
#
loop_
_entity.id
_entity.type
_entity.pdbx_description
1 polymer ?
#
loop_
_entity_poly.entity_id
_entity_poly.type
_entity_poly.pdbx_seq_one_letter_code
_entity_poly.pdbx_strand_id
1 'polypeptide(L)'
;MKLLKKLLLPYFLFQITYTIYYYFLYDQNSLELEPLIPNWSLWFLLSLFFWNILLILFVKLLNLRPAVSLLLAFLLGLAVGCLNVPLDFLSFSRTFVFFPFFLLGYYLKKKHFTRLFSNKVRFLNFCFILCLSSTIYFIPEANEKWLLGSMPYNEFDTSNLLGILIRAGLYILNLMMIACFFTFVPKKQFFFTNWGKNTLYVYLLHGFFIKAFRESEIKDSFESIVLLLIVSLLITVFLSSKFMTTIAQPVIELRLGKLKRCFHQIRKKLHYIES
;
A
#
# COMPACT_ATOMS: atom_id res chain seq x y z
N MET A 1 1.03 23.23 0.73
CA MET A 1 -0.26 23.16 0.01
C MET A 1 -0.29 22.23 -1.22
N LYS A 2 0.75 22.18 -2.07
CA LYS A 2 0.74 21.30 -3.27
C LYS A 2 0.62 19.79 -2.94
N LEU A 3 1.23 19.33 -1.85
CA LEU A 3 1.21 17.91 -1.44
C LEU A 3 -0.16 17.51 -0.87
N LEU A 4 -0.77 18.39 -0.07
CA LEU A 4 -2.11 18.23 0.49
C LEU A 4 -3.16 18.04 -0.61
N LYS A 5 -3.16 18.89 -1.64
CA LYS A 5 -4.07 18.77 -2.78
C LYS A 5 -3.85 17.51 -3.62
N LYS A 6 -2.62 17.00 -3.69
CA LYS A 6 -2.28 15.80 -4.50
C LYS A 6 -2.63 14.48 -3.82
N LEU A 7 -2.78 14.45 -2.50
CA LEU A 7 -3.07 13.22 -1.75
C LEU A 7 -4.50 13.22 -1.20
N LEU A 8 -4.93 14.31 -0.57
CA LEU A 8 -6.28 14.39 0.03
C LEU A 8 -7.38 14.45 -1.02
N LEU A 9 -7.14 15.10 -2.17
CA LEU A 9 -8.18 15.21 -3.18
C LEU A 9 -8.49 13.86 -3.84
N PRO A 10 -7.49 13.06 -4.29
CA PRO A 10 -7.76 11.68 -4.71
C PRO A 10 -8.34 10.84 -3.59
N TYR A 11 -7.91 11.02 -2.33
CA TYR A 11 -8.49 10.33 -1.19
C TYR A 11 -10.00 10.55 -1.10
N PHE A 12 -10.48 11.80 -1.05
CA PHE A 12 -11.91 12.09 -0.94
C PHE A 12 -12.71 11.62 -2.15
N LEU A 13 -12.17 11.78 -3.36
CA LEU A 13 -12.83 11.31 -4.59
C LEU A 13 -13.00 9.78 -4.59
N PHE A 14 -11.95 9.05 -4.22
CA PHE A 14 -12.03 7.60 -4.13
C PHE A 14 -12.86 7.15 -2.93
N GLN A 15 -12.83 7.85 -1.80
CA GLN A 15 -13.67 7.54 -0.64
C GLN A 15 -15.15 7.52 -1.04
N ILE A 16 -15.62 8.57 -1.73
CA ILE A 16 -16.99 8.66 -2.25
C ILE A 16 -17.27 7.54 -3.26
N THR A 17 -16.35 7.33 -4.22
CA THR A 17 -16.50 6.28 -5.23
C THR A 17 -16.60 4.88 -4.59
N TYR A 18 -15.78 4.59 -3.58
CA TYR A 18 -15.81 3.33 -2.84
C TYR A 18 -17.08 3.17 -2.01
N THR A 19 -17.57 4.24 -1.36
CA THR A 19 -18.83 4.16 -0.60
C THR A 19 -20.00 3.86 -1.52
N ILE A 20 -20.10 4.55 -2.65
CA ILE A 20 -21.15 4.27 -3.66
C ILE A 20 -21.01 2.83 -4.17
N TYR A 21 -19.80 2.40 -4.47
CA TYR A 21 -19.54 1.05 -4.95
C TYR A 21 -19.93 -0.02 -3.92
N TYR A 22 -19.61 0.17 -2.63
CA TYR A 22 -19.99 -0.75 -1.56
C TYR A 22 -21.48 -0.78 -1.28
N TYR A 23 -22.17 0.35 -1.41
CA TYR A 23 -23.62 0.41 -1.29
C TYR A 23 -24.29 -0.54 -2.29
N PHE A 24 -23.84 -0.53 -3.56
CA PHE A 24 -24.35 -1.45 -4.59
C PHE A 24 -23.82 -2.87 -4.44
N LEU A 25 -22.57 -3.06 -4.02
CA LEU A 25 -21.97 -4.40 -3.93
C LEU A 25 -22.55 -5.22 -2.77
N TYR A 26 -22.87 -4.57 -1.65
CA TYR A 26 -23.34 -5.20 -0.41
C TYR A 26 -24.85 -5.05 -0.18
N ASP A 27 -25.59 -4.52 -1.17
CA ASP A 27 -27.03 -4.23 -1.07
C ASP A 27 -27.41 -3.51 0.24
N GLN A 28 -26.65 -2.47 0.60
CA GLN A 28 -26.87 -1.75 1.85
C GLN A 28 -28.17 -0.92 1.78
N ASN A 29 -28.87 -0.82 2.91
CA ASN A 29 -30.11 -0.04 2.99
C ASN A 29 -29.88 1.48 3.03
N SER A 30 -28.67 1.93 3.37
CA SER A 30 -28.32 3.35 3.51
C SER A 30 -26.90 3.64 3.03
N LEU A 31 -26.71 4.83 2.45
CA LEU A 31 -25.40 5.36 2.10
C LEU A 31 -24.75 6.03 3.32
N GLU A 32 -23.90 5.30 4.03
CA GLU A 32 -23.13 5.82 5.15
C GLU A 32 -21.80 6.43 4.66
N LEU A 33 -21.72 7.76 4.68
CA LEU A 33 -20.51 8.49 4.29
C LEU A 33 -19.67 8.79 5.52
N GLU A 34 -18.65 7.96 5.76
CA GLU A 34 -17.65 8.18 6.81
C GLU A 34 -16.32 8.67 6.20
N PRO A 35 -16.13 9.98 5.96
CA PRO A 35 -14.93 10.48 5.29
C PRO A 35 -13.65 10.34 6.13
N LEU A 36 -13.78 10.14 7.44
CA LEU A 36 -12.68 10.07 8.40
C LEU A 36 -12.21 8.63 8.65
N ILE A 37 -13.02 7.63 8.26
CA ILE A 37 -12.68 6.21 8.36
C ILE A 37 -12.42 5.73 6.93
N PRO A 38 -11.15 5.56 6.54
CA PRO A 38 -10.81 5.33 5.15
C PRO A 38 -11.22 3.93 4.71
N ASN A 39 -11.89 3.85 3.56
CA ASN A 39 -12.30 2.58 2.97
C ASN A 39 -11.07 1.72 2.59
N TRP A 40 -11.13 0.44 2.93
CA TRP A 40 -10.13 -0.64 2.77
C TRP A 40 -8.70 -0.32 2.30
N SER A 41 -8.48 0.22 1.10
CA SER A 41 -7.12 0.53 0.60
C SER A 41 -6.68 1.97 0.90
N LEU A 42 -7.62 2.91 1.06
CA LEU A 42 -7.38 4.35 1.13
C LEU A 42 -6.66 4.82 2.39
N TRP A 43 -6.56 3.97 3.42
CA TRP A 43 -5.79 4.25 4.63
C TRP A 43 -4.36 4.68 4.30
N PHE A 44 -3.74 4.07 3.28
CA PHE A 44 -2.36 4.35 2.95
C PHE A 44 -2.19 5.76 2.36
N LEU A 45 -3.15 6.28 1.58
CA LEU A 45 -3.09 7.68 1.12
C LEU A 45 -3.16 8.67 2.28
N LEU A 46 -4.05 8.38 3.23
CA LEU A 46 -4.25 9.21 4.41
C LEU A 46 -3.02 9.16 5.34
N SER A 47 -2.51 7.96 5.63
CA SER A 47 -1.27 7.77 6.37
C SER A 47 -0.07 8.39 5.65
N LEU A 48 0.03 8.30 4.32
CA LEU A 48 1.10 8.95 3.56
C LEU A 48 1.07 10.46 3.72
N PHE A 49 -0.12 11.08 3.75
CA PHE A 49 -0.25 12.50 4.05
C PHE A 49 0.30 12.82 5.45
N PHE A 50 -0.09 12.06 6.47
CA PHE A 50 0.43 12.25 7.84
C PHE A 50 1.92 11.95 7.98
N TRP A 51 2.46 10.94 7.29
CA TRP A 51 3.89 10.65 7.29
C TRP A 51 4.72 11.80 6.73
N ASN A 52 4.22 12.51 5.71
CA ASN A 52 4.90 13.72 5.22
C ASN A 52 4.92 14.83 6.27
N ILE A 53 3.84 14.98 7.05
CA ILE A 53 3.78 15.94 8.18
C ILE A 53 4.73 15.52 9.30
N LEU A 54 4.67 14.25 9.72
CA LEU A 54 5.55 13.68 10.74
C LEU A 54 7.02 13.75 10.33
N LEU A 55 7.33 13.60 9.05
CA LEU A 55 8.69 13.78 8.54
C LEU A 55 9.16 15.22 8.73
N ILE A 56 8.33 16.22 8.40
CA ILE A 56 8.65 17.63 8.67
C ILE A 56 8.87 17.85 10.17
N LEU A 57 8.01 17.29 11.01
CA LEU A 57 8.13 17.38 12.47
C LEU A 57 9.46 16.78 12.96
N PHE A 58 9.77 15.53 12.62
CA PHE A 58 10.95 14.82 13.13
C PHE A 58 12.26 15.34 12.55
N VAL A 59 12.30 15.64 11.24
CA VAL A 59 13.52 16.00 10.53
C VAL A 59 13.81 17.50 10.61
N LYS A 60 12.78 18.34 10.45
CA LYS A 60 12.98 19.80 10.35
C LYS A 60 12.73 20.52 11.66
N LEU A 61 11.66 20.17 12.39
CA LEU A 61 11.27 20.91 13.60
C LEU A 61 12.02 20.42 14.84
N LEU A 62 11.98 19.11 15.11
CA LEU A 62 12.67 18.50 16.25
C LEU A 62 14.18 18.38 16.01
N ASN A 63 14.60 18.32 14.73
CA ASN A 63 16.01 18.25 14.30
C ASN A 63 16.85 17.20 15.06
N LEU A 64 16.25 16.04 15.33
CA LEU A 64 16.88 14.98 16.12
C LEU A 64 17.91 14.21 15.27
N ARG A 65 18.91 13.62 15.95
CA ARG A 65 19.86 12.70 15.29
C ARG A 65 19.08 11.52 14.69
N PRO A 66 19.44 11.01 13.48
CA PRO A 66 18.66 9.98 12.79
C PRO A 66 18.34 8.73 13.64
N ALA A 67 19.30 8.27 14.44
CA ALA A 67 19.11 7.13 15.33
C ALA A 67 18.05 7.39 16.42
N VAL A 68 18.03 8.59 16.99
CA VAL A 68 17.05 9.00 18.01
C VAL A 68 15.66 9.16 17.38
N SER A 69 15.58 9.79 16.19
CA SER A 69 14.33 9.92 15.44
C SER A 69 13.70 8.58 15.12
N LEU A 70 14.51 7.60 14.68
CA LEU A 70 14.05 6.25 14.39
C LEU A 70 13.61 5.52 15.66
N LEU A 71 14.41 5.58 16.74
CA LEU A 71 14.05 4.97 18.02
C LEU A 71 12.71 5.51 18.53
N LEU A 72 12.52 6.83 18.50
CA LEU A 72 11.28 7.46 18.92
C LEU A 72 10.10 7.03 18.02
N ALA A 73 10.29 6.96 16.70
CA ALA A 73 9.26 6.44 15.80
C ALA A 73 8.88 4.99 16.15
N PHE A 74 9.85 4.12 16.40
CA PHE A 74 9.60 2.73 16.81
C PHE A 74 8.83 2.66 18.12
N LEU A 75 9.24 3.43 19.13
CA LEU A 75 8.56 3.48 20.42
C LEU A 75 7.11 3.97 20.29
N LEU A 76 6.87 5.02 19.48
CA LEU A 76 5.51 5.48 19.20
C LEU A 76 4.67 4.41 18.51
N GLY A 77 5.23 3.73 17.51
CA GLY A 77 4.54 2.64 16.82
C GLY A 77 4.21 1.44 17.73
N LEU A 78 5.07 1.15 18.72
CA LEU A 78 4.78 0.12 19.74
C LEU A 78 3.72 0.58 20.74
N ALA A 79 3.77 1.84 21.16
CA ALA A 79 2.89 2.41 22.17
C ALA A 79 1.45 2.61 21.67
N VAL A 80 1.26 2.91 20.39
CA VAL A 80 -0.07 3.18 19.82
C VAL A 80 -0.99 1.97 19.92
N GLY A 81 -0.47 0.74 19.83
CA GLY A 81 -1.26 -0.47 20.02
C GLY A 81 -1.76 -0.69 21.46
N CYS A 82 -1.20 0.00 22.45
CA CYS A 82 -1.66 -0.06 23.84
C CYS A 82 -2.85 0.88 24.12
N LEU A 83 -3.20 1.75 23.17
CA LEU A 83 -4.27 2.73 23.34
C LEU A 83 -5.64 2.08 23.08
N ASN A 84 -6.54 2.18 24.06
CA ASN A 84 -7.92 1.67 23.96
C ASN A 84 -8.87 2.71 23.32
N VAL A 85 -8.49 3.22 22.15
CA VAL A 85 -9.25 4.24 21.39
C VAL A 85 -9.50 3.68 19.99
N PRO A 86 -10.58 4.03 19.27
CA PRO A 86 -10.75 3.62 17.87
C PRO A 86 -9.56 4.07 16.99
N LEU A 87 -8.62 3.16 16.73
CA LEU A 87 -7.36 3.47 16.04
C LEU A 87 -7.50 3.50 14.51
N ASP A 88 -8.65 3.06 13.98
CA ASP A 88 -8.98 3.14 12.55
C ASP A 88 -9.39 4.55 12.12
N PHE A 89 -9.83 5.39 13.06
CA PHE A 89 -10.12 6.80 12.79
C PHE A 89 -8.88 7.49 12.23
N LEU A 90 -9.01 8.11 11.05
CA LEU A 90 -7.93 8.72 10.28
C LEU A 90 -6.75 7.79 9.98
N SER A 91 -6.91 6.48 10.10
CA SER A 91 -5.80 5.50 10.07
C SER A 91 -4.68 5.84 11.05
N PHE A 92 -5.07 6.29 12.24
CA PHE A 92 -4.15 6.69 13.29
C PHE A 92 -3.16 5.56 13.63
N SER A 93 -3.66 4.34 13.88
CA SER A 93 -2.82 3.17 14.20
C SER A 93 -1.73 2.96 13.15
N ARG A 94 -2.17 2.75 11.91
CA ARG A 94 -1.31 2.42 10.76
C ARG A 94 -0.30 3.53 10.51
N THR A 95 -0.70 4.78 10.71
CA THR A 95 0.20 5.93 10.57
C THR A 95 1.40 5.80 11.48
N PHE A 96 1.22 5.55 12.78
CA PHE A 96 2.36 5.44 13.70
C PHE A 96 3.08 4.10 13.58
N VAL A 97 2.36 2.99 13.37
CA VAL A 97 2.95 1.65 13.22
C VAL A 97 3.91 1.59 12.02
N PHE A 98 3.55 2.23 10.89
CA PHE A 98 4.37 2.20 9.68
C PHE A 98 5.30 3.41 9.49
N PHE A 99 5.16 4.47 10.30
CA PHE A 99 6.04 5.64 10.23
C PHE A 99 7.54 5.32 10.37
N PRO A 100 8.00 4.40 11.23
CA PRO A 100 9.43 4.04 11.33
C PRO A 100 10.02 3.61 9.98
N PHE A 101 9.26 2.85 9.18
CA PHE A 101 9.70 2.41 7.86
C PHE A 101 9.77 3.55 6.86
N PHE A 102 8.79 4.46 6.90
CA PHE A 102 8.79 5.66 6.06
C PHE A 102 9.98 6.57 6.37
N LEU A 103 10.25 6.80 7.67
CA LEU A 103 11.37 7.59 8.15
C LEU A 103 12.71 6.92 7.85
N LEU A 104 12.81 5.60 8.00
CA LEU A 104 14.00 4.83 7.62
C LEU A 104 14.28 4.98 6.12
N GLY A 105 13.24 4.86 5.28
CA GLY A 105 13.34 5.08 3.84
C GLY A 105 13.87 6.47 3.47
N TYR A 106 13.52 7.51 4.24
CA TYR A 106 14.04 8.86 4.05
C TYR A 106 15.54 8.97 4.35
N TYR A 107 16.05 8.31 5.40
CA TYR A 107 17.47 8.36 5.76
C TYR A 107 18.36 7.43 4.93
N LEU A 108 17.79 6.36 4.37
CA LEU A 108 18.53 5.40 3.54
C LEU A 108 19.02 6.03 2.23
N LYS A 109 20.31 5.83 1.93
CA LYS A 109 20.95 6.26 0.68
C LYS A 109 21.31 5.05 -0.18
N LYS A 110 21.53 5.25 -1.49
CA LYS A 110 21.95 4.20 -2.43
C LYS A 110 23.13 3.36 -1.93
N LYS A 111 24.10 3.97 -1.25
CA LYS A 111 25.28 3.30 -0.66
C LYS A 111 24.93 2.21 0.36
N HIS A 112 23.78 2.30 1.03
CA HIS A 112 23.35 1.31 2.03
C HIS A 112 22.86 0.02 1.36
N PHE A 113 22.44 0.10 0.09
CA PHE A 113 21.90 -1.04 -0.65
C PHE A 113 23.00 -1.85 -1.37
N THR A 114 24.23 -1.36 -1.49
CA THR A 114 25.29 -2.03 -2.27
C THR A 114 25.55 -3.46 -1.78
N ARG A 115 25.56 -3.67 -0.46
CA ARG A 115 25.78 -4.97 0.18
C ARG A 115 24.62 -5.96 -0.04
N LEU A 116 23.39 -5.46 -0.20
CA LEU A 116 22.19 -6.28 -0.44
C LEU A 116 22.22 -6.99 -1.80
N PHE A 117 23.07 -6.54 -2.73
CA PHE A 117 23.20 -7.13 -4.06
C PHE A 117 24.31 -8.19 -4.17
N SER A 118 24.99 -8.54 -3.07
CA SER A 118 26.00 -9.60 -3.09
C SER A 118 25.35 -10.98 -3.20
N ASN A 119 26.00 -11.91 -3.92
CA ASN A 119 25.47 -13.28 -4.12
C ASN A 119 25.24 -14.01 -2.79
N LYS A 120 26.10 -13.80 -1.79
CA LYS A 120 25.94 -14.37 -0.44
C LYS A 120 24.65 -13.88 0.22
N VAL A 121 24.38 -12.57 0.20
CA VAL A 121 23.15 -12.01 0.77
C VAL A 121 21.92 -12.44 -0.03
N ARG A 122 22.02 -12.55 -1.35
CA ARG A 122 20.93 -13.08 -2.19
C ARG A 122 20.58 -14.52 -1.84
N PHE A 123 21.58 -15.38 -1.64
CA PHE A 123 21.34 -16.75 -1.19
C PHE A 123 20.69 -16.79 0.20
N LEU A 124 21.21 -16.01 1.17
CA LEU A 124 20.62 -15.92 2.50
C LEU A 124 19.16 -15.43 2.48
N ASN A 125 18.87 -14.38 1.71
CA ASN A 125 17.52 -13.85 1.56
C ASN A 125 16.59 -14.83 0.84
N PHE A 126 17.10 -15.60 -0.13
CA PHE A 126 16.34 -16.67 -0.76
C PHE A 126 15.97 -17.77 0.24
N CYS A 127 16.94 -18.27 1.01
CA CYS A 127 16.69 -19.26 2.06
C CYS A 127 15.72 -18.73 3.11
N PHE A 128 15.81 -17.45 3.46
CA PHE A 128 14.86 -16.81 4.38
C PHE A 128 13.43 -16.79 3.82
N ILE A 129 13.24 -16.38 2.56
CA ILE A 129 11.91 -16.41 1.91
C ILE A 129 11.35 -17.83 1.90
N LEU A 130 12.17 -18.83 1.54
CA LEU A 130 11.74 -20.23 1.53
C LEU A 130 11.34 -20.70 2.93
N CYS A 131 12.17 -20.43 3.94
CA CYS A 131 11.88 -20.79 5.32
C CYS A 131 10.57 -20.15 5.80
N LEU A 132 10.41 -18.84 5.58
CA LEU A 132 9.20 -18.12 5.97
C LEU A 132 7.96 -18.66 5.25
N SER A 133 8.06 -18.91 3.93
CA SER A 133 6.95 -19.47 3.15
C SER A 133 6.55 -20.86 3.65
N SER A 134 7.53 -21.71 3.98
CA SER A 134 7.28 -23.01 4.58
C SER A 134 6.60 -22.87 5.95
N THR A 135 7.05 -21.96 6.81
CA THR A 135 6.41 -21.75 8.13
C THR A 135 4.95 -21.32 8.00
N ILE A 136 4.64 -20.43 7.05
CA ILE A 136 3.25 -19.99 6.80
C ILE A 136 2.39 -21.15 6.29
N TYR A 137 2.96 -22.00 5.43
CA TYR A 137 2.25 -23.16 4.89
C TYR A 137 1.95 -24.22 5.95
N PHE A 138 2.92 -24.53 6.83
CA PHE A 138 2.76 -25.55 7.86
C PHE A 138 2.08 -25.06 9.13
N ILE A 139 2.08 -23.75 9.40
CA ILE A 139 1.50 -23.14 10.60
C ILE A 139 0.60 -21.96 10.16
N PRO A 140 -0.60 -22.24 9.62
CA PRO A 140 -1.49 -21.21 9.09
C PRO A 140 -2.27 -20.44 10.17
N GLU A 141 -2.17 -20.84 11.43
CA GLU A 141 -2.97 -20.31 12.55
C GLU A 141 -2.59 -18.88 12.97
N ALA A 142 -1.55 -18.29 12.36
CA ALA A 142 -1.15 -16.93 12.65
C ALA A 142 -2.24 -15.93 12.24
N ASN A 143 -2.73 -15.14 13.19
CA ASN A 143 -3.72 -14.11 12.92
C ASN A 143 -3.14 -12.99 12.04
N GLU A 144 -3.50 -13.01 10.75
CA GLU A 144 -3.09 -12.07 9.71
C GLU A 144 -3.36 -10.59 10.05
N LYS A 145 -4.33 -10.31 10.92
CA LYS A 145 -4.69 -8.94 11.33
C LYS A 145 -3.54 -8.25 12.05
N TRP A 146 -2.62 -8.99 12.68
CA TRP A 146 -1.40 -8.43 13.27
C TRP A 146 -0.57 -7.65 12.26
N LEU A 147 -0.51 -8.12 11.01
CA LEU A 147 0.25 -7.51 9.91
C LEU A 147 -0.36 -6.19 9.44
N LEU A 148 -1.66 -5.98 9.67
CA LEU A 148 -2.38 -4.78 9.22
C LEU A 148 -2.06 -3.55 10.08
N GLY A 149 -1.66 -3.75 11.33
CA GLY A 149 -1.31 -2.66 12.26
C GLY A 149 -2.43 -1.65 12.47
N SER A 150 -3.68 -2.13 12.42
CA SER A 150 -4.89 -1.31 12.54
C SER A 150 -5.51 -1.38 13.92
N MET A 151 -5.40 -2.54 14.57
CA MET A 151 -6.10 -2.85 15.81
C MET A 151 -5.20 -2.68 17.03
N PRO A 152 -5.77 -2.28 18.18
CA PRO A 152 -5.09 -2.31 19.47
C PRO A 152 -4.80 -3.76 19.92
N TYR A 153 -3.89 -3.94 20.89
CA TYR A 153 -3.43 -5.26 21.32
C TYR A 153 -4.50 -6.06 22.09
N ASN A 154 -5.43 -5.37 22.73
CA ASN A 154 -6.54 -5.99 23.45
C ASN A 154 -7.53 -6.72 22.52
N GLU A 155 -7.67 -6.29 21.26
CA GLU A 155 -8.51 -6.99 20.25
C GLU A 155 -7.96 -8.35 19.84
N PHE A 156 -6.71 -8.66 20.21
CA PHE A 156 -6.08 -9.95 19.95
C PHE A 156 -6.12 -10.88 21.17
N ASP A 157 -6.88 -10.54 22.22
CA ASP A 157 -6.90 -11.25 23.50
C ASP A 157 -5.49 -11.38 24.12
N THR A 158 -4.59 -10.44 23.81
CA THR A 158 -3.22 -10.41 24.30
C THR A 158 -2.99 -9.29 25.31
N SER A 159 -2.09 -9.52 26.26
CA SER A 159 -1.63 -8.46 27.16
C SER A 159 -0.81 -7.41 26.40
N ASN A 160 -0.81 -6.16 26.87
CA ASN A 160 -0.04 -5.08 26.23
C ASN A 160 1.45 -5.43 26.08
N LEU A 161 2.05 -6.08 27.09
CA LEU A 161 3.45 -6.49 27.04
C LEU A 161 3.70 -7.51 25.92
N LEU A 162 2.85 -8.54 25.83
CA LEU A 162 2.97 -9.56 24.81
C LEU A 162 2.71 -8.97 23.41
N GLY A 163 1.72 -8.08 23.27
CA GLY A 163 1.44 -7.38 22.03
C GLY A 163 2.59 -6.49 21.56
N ILE A 164 3.27 -5.79 22.47
CA ILE A 164 4.50 -5.05 22.18
C ILE A 164 5.60 -5.99 21.66
N LEU A 165 5.80 -7.14 22.30
CA LEU A 165 6.81 -8.13 21.88
C LEU A 165 6.51 -8.71 20.50
N ILE A 166 5.26 -9.10 20.24
CA ILE A 166 4.81 -9.55 18.91
C ILE A 166 5.08 -8.45 17.89
N ARG A 167 4.68 -7.20 18.17
CA ARG A 167 4.85 -6.07 17.25
C ARG A 167 6.32 -5.79 16.97
N ALA A 168 7.19 -5.86 17.97
CA ALA A 168 8.63 -5.71 17.79
C ALA A 168 9.21 -6.83 16.90
N GLY A 169 8.77 -8.07 17.09
CA GLY A 169 9.11 -9.19 16.21
C GLY A 169 8.65 -8.96 14.77
N LEU A 170 7.42 -8.46 14.57
CA LEU A 170 6.89 -8.11 13.25
C LEU A 170 7.66 -6.97 12.59
N TYR A 171 8.19 -6.01 13.35
CA TYR A 171 9.07 -4.98 12.78
C TYR A 171 10.36 -5.56 12.23
N ILE A 172 10.98 -6.50 12.95
CA ILE A 172 12.17 -7.21 12.46
C ILE A 172 11.82 -7.99 11.20
N LEU A 173 10.73 -8.76 11.23
CA LEU A 173 10.25 -9.52 10.07
C LEU A 173 10.01 -8.61 8.85
N ASN A 174 9.33 -7.48 9.04
CA ASN A 174 9.07 -6.51 7.97
C ASN A 174 10.36 -5.92 7.41
N LEU A 175 11.35 -5.57 8.24
CA LEU A 175 12.65 -5.09 7.78
C LEU A 175 13.40 -6.16 6.97
N MET A 176 13.36 -7.42 7.41
CA MET A 176 13.96 -8.53 6.67
C MET A 176 13.26 -8.75 5.33
N MET A 177 11.92 -8.69 5.29
CA MET A 177 11.15 -8.81 4.06
C MET A 177 11.43 -7.67 3.07
N ILE A 178 11.56 -6.43 3.57
CA ILE A 178 11.97 -5.29 2.75
C ILE A 178 13.38 -5.51 2.18
N ALA A 179 14.32 -5.98 3.00
CA ALA A 179 15.69 -6.30 2.55
C ALA A 179 15.68 -7.40 1.47
N CYS A 180 14.89 -8.46 1.67
CA CYS A 180 14.70 -9.53 0.70
C CYS A 180 14.17 -8.98 -0.62
N PHE A 181 13.10 -8.19 -0.58
CA PHE A 181 12.53 -7.55 -1.76
C PHE A 181 13.60 -6.78 -2.55
N PHE A 182 14.35 -5.88 -1.91
CA PHE A 182 15.38 -5.08 -2.58
C PHE A 182 16.52 -5.90 -3.19
N THR A 183 16.85 -7.07 -2.63
CA THR A 183 17.90 -7.94 -3.18
C THR A 183 17.53 -8.57 -4.53
N PHE A 184 16.23 -8.80 -4.76
CA PHE A 184 15.70 -9.36 -6.01
C PHE A 184 15.23 -8.30 -7.01
N VAL A 185 15.14 -7.03 -6.61
CA VAL A 185 14.81 -5.95 -7.54
C VAL A 185 15.91 -5.83 -8.62
N PRO A 186 15.55 -5.94 -9.91
CA PRO A 186 16.51 -5.78 -10.98
C PRO A 186 17.02 -4.33 -11.07
N LYS A 187 18.32 -4.17 -11.38
CA LYS A 187 18.94 -2.85 -11.61
C LYS A 187 18.76 -2.33 -13.04
N LYS A 188 18.49 -3.24 -13.99
CA LYS A 188 18.31 -2.90 -15.41
C LYS A 188 16.85 -2.51 -15.67
N GLN A 189 16.65 -1.68 -16.69
CA GLN A 189 15.31 -1.40 -17.20
C GLN A 189 14.88 -2.55 -18.12
N PHE A 190 13.64 -2.99 -17.94
CA PHE A 190 12.98 -4.03 -18.73
C PHE A 190 11.70 -3.47 -19.37
N PHE A 191 11.06 -4.24 -20.24
CA PHE A 191 9.83 -3.83 -20.92
C PHE A 191 8.70 -3.45 -19.93
N PHE A 192 8.61 -4.16 -18.80
CA PHE A 192 7.63 -3.91 -17.73
C PHE A 192 7.99 -2.74 -16.82
N THR A 193 9.21 -2.16 -16.90
CA THR A 193 9.61 -1.02 -16.06
C THR A 193 8.71 0.21 -16.28
N ASN A 194 8.17 0.37 -17.49
CA ASN A 194 7.24 1.47 -17.77
C ASN A 194 5.89 1.30 -17.04
N TRP A 195 5.44 0.08 -16.77
CA TRP A 195 4.22 -0.18 -16.01
C TRP A 195 4.36 0.24 -14.54
N GLY A 196 5.56 0.11 -13.98
CA GLY A 196 5.87 0.56 -12.62
C GLY A 196 5.69 2.07 -12.37
N LYS A 197 5.62 2.91 -13.42
CA LYS A 197 5.30 4.34 -13.28
C LYS A 197 3.81 4.58 -12.94
N ASN A 198 2.96 3.59 -13.17
CA ASN A 198 1.51 3.68 -13.01
C ASN A 198 1.02 2.97 -11.74
N THR A 199 1.89 2.74 -10.75
CA THR A 199 1.55 2.01 -9.51
C THR A 199 0.41 2.65 -8.73
N LEU A 200 0.30 3.98 -8.72
CA LEU A 200 -0.81 4.69 -8.06
C LEU A 200 -2.17 4.33 -8.68
N TYR A 201 -2.23 4.13 -10.00
CA TYR A 201 -3.46 3.73 -10.69
C TYR A 201 -3.88 2.32 -10.29
N VAL A 202 -2.94 1.38 -10.32
CA VAL A 202 -3.18 0.00 -9.88
C VAL A 202 -3.64 0.00 -8.43
N TYR A 203 -2.93 0.71 -7.55
CA TYR A 203 -3.27 0.81 -6.13
C TYR A 203 -4.68 1.39 -5.87
N LEU A 204 -5.15 2.37 -6.64
CA LEU A 204 -6.49 2.92 -6.42
C LEU A 204 -7.60 2.04 -7.01
N LEU A 205 -7.35 1.41 -8.17
CA LEU A 205 -8.37 0.70 -8.94
C LEU A 205 -8.47 -0.79 -8.60
N HIS A 206 -7.38 -1.43 -8.15
CA HIS A 206 -7.40 -2.88 -7.87
C HIS A 206 -8.43 -3.28 -6.80
N GLY A 207 -8.72 -2.38 -5.85
CA GLY A 207 -9.62 -2.65 -4.75
C GLY A 207 -11.05 -2.96 -5.21
N PHE A 208 -11.52 -2.33 -6.30
CA PHE A 208 -12.81 -2.65 -6.92
C PHE A 208 -12.86 -4.10 -7.41
N PHE A 209 -11.83 -4.54 -8.14
CA PHE A 209 -11.74 -5.90 -8.67
C PHE A 209 -11.65 -6.95 -7.55
N ILE A 210 -10.83 -6.71 -6.53
CA ILE A 210 -10.68 -7.67 -5.42
C ILE A 210 -11.98 -7.76 -4.63
N LYS A 211 -12.66 -6.64 -4.39
CA LYS A 211 -13.94 -6.64 -3.66
C LYS A 211 -15.04 -7.33 -4.48
N ALA A 212 -15.18 -7.03 -5.77
CA ALA A 212 -16.08 -7.76 -6.66
C ALA A 212 -15.82 -9.26 -6.64
N PHE A 213 -14.55 -9.66 -6.77
CA PHE A 213 -14.15 -11.06 -6.76
C PHE A 213 -14.49 -11.75 -5.44
N ARG A 214 -14.27 -11.08 -4.29
CA ARG A 214 -14.55 -11.65 -2.96
C ARG A 214 -16.03 -11.90 -2.71
N GLU A 215 -16.90 -11.06 -3.24
CA GLU A 215 -18.36 -11.22 -3.10
C GLU A 215 -18.97 -12.11 -4.20
N SER A 216 -18.23 -12.41 -5.27
CA SER A 216 -18.70 -13.29 -6.33
C SER A 216 -18.63 -14.77 -5.95
N GLU A 217 -19.61 -15.55 -6.42
CA GLU A 217 -19.64 -17.02 -6.30
C GLU A 217 -18.41 -17.71 -6.94
N ILE A 218 -17.72 -16.99 -7.84
CA ILE A 218 -16.53 -17.48 -8.55
C ILE A 218 -15.35 -17.67 -7.60
N LYS A 219 -15.32 -17.00 -6.43
CA LYS A 219 -14.22 -17.09 -5.46
C LYS A 219 -13.89 -18.54 -5.08
N ASP A 220 -14.92 -19.35 -4.87
CA ASP A 220 -14.75 -20.75 -4.42
C ASP A 220 -14.23 -21.66 -5.54
N SER A 221 -14.30 -21.22 -6.80
CA SER A 221 -13.70 -21.93 -7.94
C SER A 221 -12.18 -21.72 -8.07
N PHE A 222 -11.60 -20.78 -7.32
CA PHE A 222 -10.18 -20.42 -7.40
C PHE A 222 -9.37 -21.06 -6.26
N GLU A 223 -9.26 -22.39 -6.27
CA GLU A 223 -8.49 -23.13 -5.25
C GLU A 223 -6.96 -23.04 -5.47
N SER A 224 -6.52 -22.79 -6.70
CA SER A 224 -5.09 -22.77 -7.05
C SER A 224 -4.43 -21.41 -6.82
N ILE A 225 -3.40 -21.38 -5.97
CA ILE A 225 -2.51 -20.22 -5.76
C ILE A 225 -1.92 -19.73 -7.09
N VAL A 226 -1.59 -20.65 -8.01
CA VAL A 226 -1.02 -20.29 -9.32
C VAL A 226 -2.03 -19.51 -10.16
N LEU A 227 -3.30 -19.90 -10.12
CA LEU A 227 -4.36 -19.22 -10.84
C LEU A 227 -4.58 -17.80 -10.29
N LEU A 228 -4.59 -17.64 -8.96
CA LEU A 228 -4.68 -16.32 -8.30
C LEU A 228 -3.48 -15.42 -8.66
N LEU A 229 -2.27 -15.99 -8.75
CA LEU A 229 -1.08 -15.27 -9.20
C LEU A 229 -1.21 -14.81 -10.66
N ILE A 230 -1.71 -15.66 -11.55
CA ILE A 230 -1.94 -15.29 -12.96
C ILE A 230 -2.97 -14.17 -13.05
N VAL A 231 -4.12 -14.29 -12.38
CA VAL A 231 -5.17 -13.26 -12.41
C VAL A 231 -4.70 -11.94 -11.83
N SER A 232 -4.00 -11.95 -10.70
CA SER A 232 -3.44 -10.72 -10.11
C SER A 232 -2.42 -10.04 -11.04
N LEU A 233 -1.60 -10.82 -11.76
CA LEU A 233 -0.69 -10.30 -12.77
C LEU A 233 -1.47 -9.67 -13.94
N LEU A 234 -2.50 -10.34 -14.46
CA LEU A 234 -3.32 -9.84 -15.55
C LEU A 234 -4.04 -8.54 -15.17
N ILE A 235 -4.64 -8.47 -13.98
CA ILE A 235 -5.27 -7.25 -13.45
C ILE A 235 -4.23 -6.13 -13.34
N THR A 236 -3.02 -6.43 -12.85
CA THR A 236 -1.95 -5.43 -12.73
C THR A 236 -1.52 -4.90 -14.10
N VAL A 237 -1.36 -5.76 -15.11
CA VAL A 237 -1.01 -5.37 -16.48
C VAL A 237 -2.14 -4.54 -17.10
N PHE A 238 -3.38 -4.96 -16.93
CA PHE A 238 -4.56 -4.24 -17.43
C PHE A 238 -4.68 -2.84 -16.80
N LEU A 239 -4.59 -2.72 -15.48
CA LEU A 239 -4.71 -1.46 -14.76
C LEU A 239 -3.53 -0.52 -14.99
N SER A 240 -2.34 -1.06 -15.25
CA SER A 240 -1.16 -0.27 -15.60
C SER A 240 -1.10 0.14 -17.08
N SER A 241 -2.05 -0.33 -17.91
CA SER A 241 -2.12 -0.04 -19.34
C SER A 241 -2.35 1.44 -19.66
N LYS A 242 -1.98 1.85 -20.88
CA LYS A 242 -2.22 3.21 -21.37
C LYS A 242 -3.72 3.55 -21.40
N PHE A 243 -4.57 2.56 -21.67
CA PHE A 243 -6.02 2.74 -21.75
C PHE A 243 -6.59 3.13 -20.38
N MET A 244 -6.41 2.28 -19.37
CA MET A 244 -6.88 2.53 -18.00
C MET A 244 -6.29 3.82 -17.42
N THR A 245 -4.99 4.04 -17.62
CA THR A 245 -4.35 5.26 -17.11
C THR A 245 -4.80 6.53 -17.83
N THR A 246 -5.34 6.45 -19.04
CA THR A 246 -5.89 7.63 -19.73
C THR A 246 -7.28 7.98 -19.20
N ILE A 247 -8.11 6.96 -18.95
CA ILE A 247 -9.46 7.13 -18.41
C ILE A 247 -9.42 7.64 -16.96
N ALA A 248 -8.54 7.06 -16.14
CA ALA A 248 -8.49 7.37 -14.72
C ALA A 248 -7.64 8.61 -14.37
N GLN A 249 -6.81 9.12 -15.31
CA GLN A 249 -5.95 10.29 -15.04
C GLN A 249 -6.70 11.55 -14.58
N PRO A 250 -7.86 11.93 -15.17
CA PRO A 250 -8.59 13.12 -14.74
C PRO A 250 -9.04 13.05 -13.28
N VAL A 251 -9.35 11.85 -12.78
CA VAL A 251 -9.81 11.63 -11.40
C VAL A 251 -8.63 11.51 -10.44
N ILE A 252 -7.59 10.75 -10.82
CA ILE A 252 -6.44 10.44 -9.95
C ILE A 252 -5.43 11.58 -9.90
N GLU A 253 -5.05 12.14 -11.06
CA GLU A 253 -4.02 13.17 -11.14
C GLU A 253 -4.60 14.58 -11.31
N LEU A 254 -5.92 14.70 -11.57
CA LEU A 254 -6.59 15.98 -11.85
C LEU A 254 -5.93 16.73 -13.01
N ARG A 255 -5.41 15.95 -13.95
CA ARG A 255 -4.71 16.41 -15.15
C ARG A 255 -5.36 15.79 -16.36
N LEU A 256 -5.73 16.62 -17.33
CA LEU A 256 -6.34 16.17 -18.59
C LEU A 256 -5.30 15.84 -19.67
N GLY A 257 -4.03 15.65 -19.30
CA GLY A 257 -2.92 15.61 -20.26
C GLY A 257 -2.97 14.44 -21.25
N LYS A 258 -3.19 13.21 -20.77
CA LYS A 258 -3.31 12.01 -21.61
C LYS A 258 -4.66 11.97 -22.32
N LEU A 259 -5.74 12.35 -21.62
CA LEU A 259 -7.09 12.39 -22.17
C LEU A 259 -7.17 13.34 -23.38
N LYS A 260 -6.65 14.57 -23.25
CA LYS A 260 -6.61 15.54 -24.36
C LYS A 260 -5.79 15.06 -25.55
N ARG A 261 -4.67 14.37 -25.32
CA ARG A 261 -3.85 13.77 -26.40
C ARG A 261 -4.59 12.63 -27.10
N CYS A 262 -5.30 11.79 -26.36
CA CYS A 262 -6.12 10.71 -26.91
C CYS A 262 -7.23 11.27 -27.80
N PHE A 263 -8.01 12.23 -27.30
CA PHE A 263 -9.04 12.91 -28.08
C PHE A 263 -8.50 13.61 -29.32
N HIS A 264 -7.32 14.25 -29.22
CA HIS A 264 -6.67 14.86 -30.38
C HIS A 264 -6.23 13.83 -31.42
N GLN A 265 -5.70 12.67 -30.99
CA GLN A 265 -5.32 11.59 -31.90
C GLN A 265 -6.52 10.94 -32.58
N ILE A 266 -7.61 10.71 -31.85
CA ILE A 266 -8.86 10.17 -32.41
C ILE A 266 -9.45 11.16 -33.44
N ARG A 267 -9.51 12.45 -33.10
CA ARG A 267 -10.00 13.49 -34.01
C ARG A 267 -9.15 13.60 -35.28
N LYS A 268 -7.82 13.47 -35.17
CA LYS A 268 -6.91 13.46 -36.31
C LYS A 268 -7.08 12.23 -37.20
N LYS A 269 -7.41 11.07 -36.60
CA LYS A 269 -7.65 9.82 -37.33
C LYS A 269 -9.00 9.85 -38.07
N LEU A 270 -10.03 10.44 -37.47
CA LEU A 270 -11.34 10.64 -38.09
C LEU A 270 -11.26 11.59 -39.29
N HIS A 271 -10.53 12.71 -39.15
CA HIS A 271 -10.30 13.63 -40.27
C HIS A 271 -9.52 13.03 -41.45
N TYR A 272 -8.76 11.94 -41.22
CA TYR A 272 -8.00 11.23 -42.26
C TYR A 272 -8.83 10.17 -42.98
N ILE A 273 -10.00 9.81 -42.44
CA ILE A 273 -10.94 8.84 -43.02
C ILE A 273 -12.01 9.58 -43.84
N GLU A 274 -12.25 10.86 -43.54
CA GLU A 274 -13.18 11.76 -44.26
C GLU A 274 -12.54 12.51 -45.44
N SER A 275 -11.23 12.33 -45.68
CA SER A 275 -10.44 12.94 -46.79
C SER A 275 -10.00 11.88 -47.79
#